data_AF-A0A914V1W0-F1
#
_entry.id   AF-A0A914V1W0-F1
#
_cell.length_a   1.000
_cell.length_b   1.000
_cell.length_c   1.000
_cell.angle_alpha   90.00
_cell.angle_beta   90.00
_cell.angle_gamma   90.00
#
_symmetry.space_group_name_H-M   'P 1'
#
loop_
_entity.id
_entity.type
_entity.pdbx_description
1 polymer ?
#
loop_
_entity_poly.entity_id
_entity_poly.type
_entity_poly.pdbx_seq_one_letter_code
_entity_poly.pdbx_strand_id
1 'polypeptide(L)'
;MATTSIQNLNKPKDAFEQLEDEEGTRQGFCHIRIQQRTGRKTITTVQGVAPEYDLKKIVRYLKKTWFVPDEYFQAVEPAHRLAFGYGALTWEWRQGIRSYVYPLFIALYYGVLRLTALDSRAAVVHGPKLLQA
;
A
#
# COMPACT_ATOMS: atom_id res chain seq x y z
N MET A 1 -3.80 61.14 31.87
CA MET A 1 -4.91 60.41 31.21
C MET A 1 -4.41 59.01 30.91
N ALA A 2 -4.78 58.02 31.74
CA ALA A 2 -4.35 56.63 31.55
C ALA A 2 -5.32 55.93 30.60
N THR A 3 -4.81 55.45 29.47
CA THR A 3 -5.56 54.66 28.48
C THR A 3 -5.82 53.26 29.02
N THR A 4 -7.06 52.98 29.41
CA THR A 4 -7.53 51.64 29.78
C THR A 4 -7.69 50.78 28.53
N SER A 5 -6.66 50.03 28.17
CA SER A 5 -6.75 48.95 27.20
C SER A 5 -7.54 47.79 27.83
N ILE A 6 -8.72 47.49 27.29
CA ILE A 6 -9.50 46.32 27.69
C ILE A 6 -8.76 45.08 27.17
N GLN A 7 -8.18 44.27 28.06
CA GLN A 7 -7.69 42.95 27.71
C GLN A 7 -8.89 42.03 27.46
N ASN A 8 -8.98 41.50 26.24
CA ASN A 8 -9.97 40.51 25.87
C ASN A 8 -9.68 39.23 26.68
N LEU A 9 -10.62 38.83 27.53
CA LEU A 9 -10.45 37.69 28.43
C LEU A 9 -10.34 36.44 27.55
N ASN A 10 -9.12 35.91 27.39
CA ASN A 10 -8.94 34.63 26.73
C ASN A 10 -9.72 33.62 27.55
N LYS A 11 -10.74 32.97 26.95
CA LYS A 11 -11.57 31.99 27.66
C LYS A 11 -10.62 31.03 28.40
N PRO A 12 -10.80 30.78 29.71
CA PRO A 12 -10.06 29.71 30.36
C PRO A 12 -10.38 28.44 29.56
N LYS A 13 -9.34 27.67 29.20
CA LYS A 13 -9.51 26.35 28.58
C LYS A 13 -10.56 25.59 29.37
N ASP A 14 -11.56 25.04 28.70
CA ASP A 14 -12.62 24.31 29.38
C ASP A 14 -11.99 23.14 30.15
N ALA A 15 -12.49 22.84 31.35
CA ALA A 15 -11.92 21.80 32.22
C ALA A 15 -11.79 20.44 31.50
N PHE A 16 -12.62 20.20 30.48
CA PHE A 16 -12.54 19.03 29.61
C PHE A 16 -11.38 19.09 28.60
N GLU A 17 -11.08 20.24 28.01
CA GLU A 17 -9.91 20.41 27.10
C GLU A 17 -8.58 20.26 27.87
N GLN A 18 -8.51 20.71 29.12
CA GLN A 18 -7.33 20.53 29.97
C GLN A 18 -7.08 19.06 30.33
N LEU A 19 -8.14 18.27 30.55
CA LEU A 19 -8.01 16.84 30.81
C LEU A 19 -7.60 16.05 29.57
N GLU A 20 -7.98 16.50 28.36
CA GLU A 20 -7.53 15.90 27.09
C GLU A 20 -6.02 16.06 26.84
N ASP A 21 -5.43 17.14 27.36
CA ASP A 21 -3.98 17.39 27.28
C ASP A 21 -3.18 16.63 28.37
N GLU A 22 -3.75 16.41 29.57
CA GLU A 22 -3.09 15.73 30.70
C GLU A 22 -3.20 14.20 30.64
N GLU A 23 -4.37 13.67 30.26
CA GLU A 23 -4.58 12.25 30.01
C GLU A 23 -4.40 11.97 28.51
N GLY A 24 -3.14 11.94 28.06
CA GLY A 24 -2.73 11.77 26.65
C GLY A 24 -3.81 11.16 25.75
N THR A 25 -4.44 12.02 24.93
CA THR A 25 -5.42 11.74 23.88
C THR A 25 -6.09 10.37 24.02
N ARG A 26 -7.27 10.32 24.65
CA ARG A 26 -8.15 9.13 24.67
C ARG A 26 -8.09 8.45 23.30
N GLN A 27 -7.43 7.29 23.20
CA GLN A 27 -7.32 6.57 21.93
C GLN A 27 -8.74 6.21 21.51
N GLY A 28 -9.30 6.99 20.58
CA GLY A 28 -10.60 6.70 19.99
C GLY A 28 -10.62 5.27 19.47
N PHE A 29 -11.75 4.59 19.58
CA PHE A 29 -11.86 3.21 19.11
C PHE A 29 -11.47 3.11 17.62
N CYS A 30 -10.55 2.19 17.33
CA CYS A 30 -10.23 1.84 15.95
C CYS A 30 -11.29 0.85 15.44
N HIS A 31 -12.10 1.27 14.47
CA HIS A 31 -13.12 0.43 13.84
C HIS A 31 -12.57 -0.22 12.58
N ILE A 32 -12.42 -1.55 12.60
CA ILE A 32 -12.08 -2.34 11.41
C ILE A 32 -13.38 -2.96 10.89
N ARG A 33 -13.73 -2.66 9.63
CA ARG A 33 -14.96 -3.16 9.00
C ARG A 33 -14.63 -3.88 7.71
N ILE A 34 -15.37 -4.94 7.42
CA ILE A 34 -15.28 -5.70 6.18
C ILE A 34 -16.55 -5.42 5.38
N GLN A 35 -16.40 -4.92 4.16
CA GLN A 35 -17.51 -4.54 3.27
C GLN A 35 -17.40 -5.26 1.93
N GLN A 36 -18.51 -5.79 1.42
CA GLN A 36 -18.53 -6.47 0.12
C GLN A 36 -18.59 -5.44 -1.01
N ARG A 37 -17.66 -5.50 -1.98
CA ARG A 37 -17.62 -4.59 -3.13
C ARG A 37 -18.42 -5.15 -4.31
N THR A 38 -18.13 -6.39 -4.73
CA THR A 38 -18.81 -7.04 -5.88
C THR A 38 -18.71 -8.56 -5.76
N GLY A 39 -19.85 -9.27 -5.75
CA GLY A 39 -19.86 -10.75 -5.73
C GLY A 39 -19.00 -11.29 -4.58
N ARG A 40 -17.90 -11.97 -4.89
CA ARG A 40 -16.96 -12.52 -3.88
C ARG A 40 -15.85 -11.56 -3.43
N LYS A 41 -15.83 -10.30 -3.91
CA LYS A 41 -14.80 -9.31 -3.58
C LYS A 41 -15.21 -8.48 -2.36
N THR A 42 -14.29 -8.30 -1.43
CA THR A 42 -14.52 -7.62 -0.15
C THR A 42 -13.37 -6.62 0.11
N ILE A 43 -13.67 -5.50 0.76
CA ILE A 43 -12.72 -4.46 1.16
C ILE A 43 -12.73 -4.29 2.68
N THR A 44 -11.56 -4.18 3.29
CA THR A 44 -11.41 -3.93 4.73
C THR A 44 -11.09 -2.45 4.93
N THR A 45 -11.98 -1.73 5.62
CA THR A 45 -11.80 -0.31 5.95
C THR A 45 -11.43 -0.17 7.43
N VAL A 46 -10.41 0.63 7.72
CA VAL A 46 -9.97 0.94 9.10
C VAL A 46 -10.26 2.41 9.36
N GLN A 47 -11.02 2.71 10.41
CA GLN A 47 -11.40 4.07 10.83
C GLN A 47 -10.96 4.30 12.27
N GLY A 48 -10.69 5.55 12.65
CA GLY A 48 -10.30 5.90 14.02
C GLY A 48 -8.83 5.65 14.36
N VAL A 49 -7.94 5.59 13.35
CA VAL A 49 -6.49 5.59 13.59
C VAL A 49 -6.07 6.99 14.02
N ALA A 50 -5.26 7.09 15.09
CA ALA A 50 -4.79 8.38 15.60
C ALA A 50 -3.98 9.15 14.53
N PRO A 51 -4.15 10.49 14.44
CA PRO A 51 -3.51 11.30 13.41
C PRO A 51 -1.99 11.36 13.54
N GLU A 52 -1.45 10.96 14.70
CA GLU A 52 -0.02 10.79 14.96
C GLU A 52 0.64 9.75 14.04
N TYR A 53 -0.13 8.78 13.56
CA TYR A 53 0.38 7.70 12.73
C TYR A 53 0.29 8.02 11.23
N ASP A 54 1.38 7.76 10.51
CA ASP A 54 1.38 7.86 9.05
C ASP A 54 0.61 6.69 8.41
N LEU A 55 -0.61 6.99 7.96
CA LEU A 55 -1.50 6.07 7.26
C LEU A 55 -0.85 5.43 6.02
N LYS A 56 -0.05 6.20 5.25
CA LYS A 56 0.60 5.68 4.03
C LYS A 56 1.66 4.65 4.40
N LYS A 57 2.41 4.91 5.46
CA LYS A 57 3.41 3.98 5.98
C LYS A 57 2.75 2.68 6.44
N ILE A 58 1.65 2.76 7.21
CA ILE A 58 0.89 1.59 7.67
C ILE A 58 0.40 0.75 6.48
N VAL A 59 -0.25 1.38 5.50
CA VAL A 59 -0.75 0.67 4.30
C VAL A 59 0.39 0.01 3.52
N ARG A 60 1.55 0.67 3.41
CA ARG A 60 2.74 0.08 2.76
C ARG A 60 3.21 -1.19 3.47
N TYR A 61 3.28 -1.17 4.80
CA TYR A 61 3.68 -2.35 5.57
C TYR A 61 2.66 -3.48 5.44
N LEU A 62 1.36 -3.18 5.50
CA LEU A 62 0.30 -4.19 5.34
C LEU A 62 0.36 -4.88 3.97
N LYS A 63 0.62 -4.12 2.90
CA LYS A 63 0.82 -4.67 1.54
C LYS A 63 2.07 -5.54 1.43
N LYS A 64 3.14 -5.18 2.15
CA LYS A 64 4.38 -5.97 2.14
C LYS A 64 4.18 -7.33 2.82
N THR A 65 3.41 -7.37 3.90
CA THR A 65 3.15 -8.59 4.67
C THR A 65 2.12 -9.50 3.99
N TRP A 66 1.15 -8.92 3.27
CA TRP A 66 0.09 -9.69 2.63
C TRP A 66 0.39 -9.97 1.15
N PHE A 67 0.48 -11.25 0.77
CA PHE A 67 0.61 -11.62 -0.64
C PHE A 67 -0.65 -11.21 -1.42
N VAL A 68 -0.50 -10.26 -2.35
CA VAL A 68 -1.57 -9.84 -3.26
C VAL A 68 -1.45 -10.61 -4.58
N PRO A 69 -2.23 -11.69 -4.78
CA PRO A 69 -2.07 -12.57 -5.95
C PRO A 69 -2.32 -11.87 -7.28
N ASP A 70 -3.22 -10.88 -7.31
CA ASP A 70 -3.55 -10.13 -8.53
C ASP A 70 -2.36 -9.29 -9.02
N GLU A 71 -1.66 -8.61 -8.11
CA GLU A 71 -0.48 -7.80 -8.43
C GLU A 71 0.69 -8.67 -8.89
N TYR A 72 0.88 -9.82 -8.24
CA TYR A 72 1.88 -10.81 -8.64
C TYR A 72 1.62 -11.32 -10.06
N PHE A 73 0.40 -11.76 -10.36
CA PHE A 73 0.04 -12.27 -11.69
C PHE A 73 0.13 -11.17 -12.76
N GLN A 74 -0.36 -9.97 -12.47
CA GLN A 74 -0.33 -8.84 -13.40
C GLN A 74 1.09 -8.34 -13.70
N ALA A 75 2.09 -8.66 -12.89
CA ALA A 75 3.49 -8.27 -13.15
C ALA A 75 4.33 -9.39 -13.74
N VAL A 76 4.18 -10.61 -13.24
CA VAL A 76 5.02 -11.76 -13.61
C VAL A 76 4.70 -12.28 -15.01
N GLU A 77 3.42 -12.39 -15.37
CA GLU A 77 3.02 -12.96 -16.66
C GLU A 77 3.45 -12.08 -17.85
N PRO A 78 3.26 -10.74 -17.84
CA PRO A 78 3.82 -9.88 -18.89
C PRO A 78 5.35 -9.90 -18.92
N ALA A 79 6.00 -9.94 -17.76
CA ALA A 79 7.47 -10.00 -17.67
C ALA A 79 8.04 -11.30 -18.27
N HIS A 80 7.40 -12.43 -17.97
CA HIS A 80 7.74 -13.72 -18.53
C HIS A 80 7.61 -13.72 -20.06
N ARG A 81 6.50 -13.17 -20.59
CA ARG A 81 6.31 -13.04 -22.03
C ARG A 81 7.37 -12.17 -22.70
N LEU A 82 7.78 -11.07 -22.05
CA LEU A 82 8.86 -10.21 -22.56
C LEU A 82 10.21 -10.94 -22.64
N ALA A 83 10.52 -11.80 -21.64
CA ALA A 83 11.80 -12.50 -21.57
C ALA A 83 11.88 -13.79 -22.41
N PHE A 84 10.79 -14.56 -22.46
CA PHE A 84 10.74 -15.89 -23.09
C PHE A 84 9.92 -15.94 -24.40
N GLY A 85 9.14 -14.91 -24.71
CA GLY A 85 8.36 -14.81 -25.93
C GLY A 85 7.01 -15.53 -25.91
N TYR A 86 6.66 -16.23 -24.83
CA TYR A 86 5.38 -16.92 -24.66
C TYR A 86 4.71 -16.60 -23.31
N GLY A 87 3.40 -16.78 -23.24
CA GLY A 87 2.58 -16.44 -22.07
C GLY A 87 1.30 -15.70 -22.45
N ALA A 88 0.33 -15.68 -21.54
CA ALA A 88 -0.98 -15.08 -21.76
C ALA A 88 -1.00 -13.61 -21.29
N LEU A 89 -1.30 -12.68 -22.20
CA LEU A 89 -1.57 -11.30 -21.81
C LEU A 89 -3.07 -11.06 -21.67
N THR A 90 -3.47 -10.45 -20.55
CA THR A 90 -4.82 -9.92 -20.38
C THR A 90 -5.07 -8.75 -21.34
N TRP A 91 -6.34 -8.44 -21.57
CA TRP A 91 -6.75 -7.40 -22.52
C TRP A 91 -6.17 -6.02 -22.19
N GLU A 92 -5.95 -5.72 -20.90
CA GLU A 92 -5.39 -4.45 -20.41
C GLU A 92 -3.97 -4.19 -20.93
N TRP A 93 -3.14 -5.24 -21.00
CA TRP A 93 -1.78 -5.17 -21.54
C TRP A 93 -1.78 -5.08 -23.06
N ARG A 94 -2.71 -5.76 -23.74
CA ARG A 94 -2.86 -5.64 -25.20
C ARG A 94 -3.23 -4.22 -25.64
N GLN A 95 -4.02 -3.52 -24.82
CA GLN A 95 -4.44 -2.14 -25.06
C GLN A 95 -3.43 -1.10 -24.54
N GLY A 96 -2.32 -1.52 -23.89
CA GLY A 96 -1.29 -0.60 -23.41
C GLY A 96 -1.74 0.37 -22.31
N ILE A 97 -2.83 0.05 -21.59
CA ILE A 97 -3.37 0.93 -20.54
C ILE A 97 -2.47 0.94 -19.30
N ARG A 98 -1.67 -0.12 -19.12
CA ARG A 98 -0.74 -0.26 -17.99
C ARG A 98 0.70 0.01 -18.40
N SER A 99 1.45 0.62 -17.48
CA SER A 99 2.88 0.85 -17.65
C SER A 99 3.67 -0.45 -17.60
N TYR A 100 4.55 -0.63 -18.59
CA TYR A 100 5.49 -1.77 -18.66
C TYR A 100 6.72 -1.61 -17.78
N VAL A 101 6.89 -0.47 -17.10
CA VAL A 101 8.09 -0.19 -16.29
C VAL A 101 8.31 -1.26 -15.22
N TYR A 102 7.26 -1.64 -14.47
CA TYR A 102 7.39 -2.64 -13.41
C TYR A 102 7.64 -4.06 -13.94
N PRO A 103 6.87 -4.59 -14.92
CA PRO A 103 7.20 -5.86 -15.55
C PRO A 103 8.59 -5.90 -16.20
N LEU A 104 9.12 -4.78 -16.69
CA LEU A 104 10.42 -4.73 -17.34
C LEU A 104 11.56 -5.09 -16.38
N PHE A 105 11.51 -4.64 -15.13
CA PHE A 105 12.52 -5.02 -14.12
C PHE A 105 12.53 -6.52 -13.85
N ILE A 106 11.35 -7.14 -13.81
CA ILE A 106 11.21 -8.60 -13.65
C ILE A 106 11.67 -9.32 -14.92
N ALA A 107 11.34 -8.77 -16.10
CA ALA A 107 11.78 -9.31 -17.38
C ALA A 107 13.30 -9.27 -17.54
N LEU A 108 13.95 -8.21 -17.05
CA LEU A 108 15.42 -8.12 -16.99
C LEU A 108 16.00 -9.25 -16.14
N TYR A 109 15.45 -9.50 -14.95
CA TYR A 109 15.84 -10.62 -14.09
C TYR A 109 15.69 -11.97 -14.81
N TYR A 110 14.56 -12.20 -15.49
CA TYR A 110 14.35 -13.39 -16.30
C TYR A 110 15.32 -13.49 -17.49
N GLY A 111 15.66 -12.37 -18.11
CA GLY A 111 16.67 -12.30 -19.17
C GLY A 111 18.05 -12.73 -18.66
N VAL A 112 18.45 -12.27 -17.48
CA VAL A 112 19.72 -12.68 -16.85
C VAL A 112 19.70 -14.19 -16.55
N LEU A 113 18.62 -14.71 -15.95
CA LEU A 113 18.50 -16.14 -15.68
C LEU A 113 18.63 -16.98 -16.95
N ARG A 114 17.98 -16.54 -18.05
CA ARG A 114 18.05 -17.17 -19.37
C ARG A 114 19.47 -17.16 -19.93
N LEU A 115 20.21 -16.05 -19.80
CA LEU A 115 21.59 -15.95 -20.27
C LEU A 115 22.55 -16.84 -19.47
N THR A 116 22.31 -17.00 -18.17
CA THR A 116 23.12 -17.86 -17.30
C THR A 116 22.75 -19.34 -17.35
N ALA A 117 21.73 -19.73 -18.15
CA ALA A 117 21.16 -21.08 -18.21
C ALA A 117 20.74 -21.65 -16.83
N LEU A 118 20.31 -20.75 -15.93
CA LEU A 118 19.82 -21.07 -14.58
C LEU A 118 18.29 -20.93 -14.51
N ASP A 119 17.61 -21.15 -15.64
CA ASP A 119 16.17 -21.10 -15.83
C ASP A 119 15.44 -22.29 -15.20
N SER A 120 15.88 -22.71 -14.01
CA SER A 120 15.14 -23.68 -13.22
C SER A 120 13.73 -23.16 -12.90
N ARG A 121 12.74 -24.05 -12.97
CA ARG A 121 11.34 -23.72 -12.63
C ARG A 121 11.23 -23.05 -11.25
N ALA A 122 12.07 -23.46 -10.30
CA ALA A 122 12.14 -22.86 -8.98
C ALA A 122 12.62 -21.39 -9.03
N ALA A 123 13.66 -21.09 -9.80
CA ALA A 123 14.19 -19.72 -9.92
C ALA A 123 13.19 -18.76 -10.56
N VAL A 124 12.42 -19.20 -11.55
CA VAL A 124 11.39 -18.37 -12.22
C VAL A 124 10.18 -18.11 -11.33
N VAL A 125 9.77 -19.12 -10.54
CA VAL A 125 8.60 -19.03 -9.63
C VAL A 125 8.92 -18.31 -8.32
N HIS A 126 10.10 -18.50 -7.76
CA HIS A 126 10.48 -17.89 -6.47
C HIS A 126 11.24 -16.57 -6.63
N GLY A 127 11.88 -16.33 -7.78
CA GLY A 127 12.66 -15.11 -8.03
C GLY A 127 11.88 -13.80 -7.83
N PRO A 128 10.72 -13.61 -8.47
CA PRO A 128 9.95 -12.38 -8.30
C PRO A 128 9.47 -12.17 -6.87
N LYS A 129 9.21 -13.25 -6.12
CA LYS A 129 8.84 -13.16 -4.70
C LYS A 129 10.00 -12.62 -3.85
N LEU A 130 11.24 -12.97 -4.18
CA LEU A 130 12.43 -12.44 -3.51
C LEU A 130 12.70 -10.98 -3.87
N LEU A 131 12.40 -10.57 -5.11
CA LEU A 131 12.56 -9.17 -5.55
C LEU A 131 11.46 -8.24 -5.01
N GLN A 132 10.29 -8.78 -4.70
CA GLN A 132 9.14 -8.03 -4.17
C GLN A 132 9.11 -7.99 -2.62
N ALA A 133 9.92 -8.81 -1.95
CA ALA A 133 10.13 -8.80 -0.50
C ALA A 133 11.05 -7.65 -0.06
#